data_AF-A0A4Z0XXX7-F1
#
_entry.id   AF-A0A4Z0XXX7-F1
#
_cell.length_a   1.000
_cell.length_b   1.000
_cell.length_c   1.000
_cell.angle_alpha   90.00
_cell.angle_beta   90.00
_cell.angle_gamma   90.00
#
_symmetry.space_group_name_H-M   'P 1'
#
loop_
_entity.id
_entity.type
_entity.pdbx_description
1 polymer ?
#
loop_
_entity_poly.entity_id
_entity_poly.type
_entity_poly.pdbx_seq_one_letter_code
_entity_poly.pdbx_strand_id
1 'polypeptide(L)'
;MLCSLYNRDLSKYSEKALTILLCIDGWYIGYYNKGGRYKDVNIYWMEMLDMDKYLLPILESHDEQYFTDFIKEHHLKTTITMKNNHLYCERNINIPDYEFELVQPVTRENMSDSELRLLYKMNPDEIITAAACYKDSYSICRKAG
;
A
#
# COMPACT_ATOMS: atom_id res chain seq x y z
N MET A 1 -0.70 2.80 0.91
CA MET A 1 0.73 3.10 0.72
C MET A 1 1.06 4.49 0.11
N LEU A 2 0.13 5.42 -0.20
CA LEU A 2 0.50 6.69 -0.83
C LEU A 2 1.21 7.65 0.15
N CYS A 3 0.66 7.88 1.35
CA CYS A 3 1.30 8.79 2.32
C CYS A 3 2.63 8.28 2.87
N SER A 4 2.81 6.95 2.94
CA SER A 4 4.05 6.35 3.43
C SER A 4 5.23 6.56 2.49
N LEU A 5 4.97 6.87 1.22
CA LEU A 5 6.01 7.19 0.25
C LEU A 5 6.47 8.66 0.30
N TYR A 6 5.70 9.54 0.94
CA TYR A 6 5.92 11.00 0.88
C TYR A 6 6.16 11.67 2.24
N ASN A 7 6.40 10.90 3.31
CA ASN A 7 6.70 11.39 4.66
C ASN A 7 5.77 12.54 5.10
N ARG A 8 4.46 12.38 4.90
CA ARG A 8 3.47 13.42 5.20
C ARG A 8 3.16 13.47 6.68
N ASP A 9 3.19 14.68 7.23
CA ASP A 9 2.80 14.95 8.62
C ASP A 9 1.27 14.91 8.77
N LEU A 10 0.75 13.75 9.17
CA LEU A 10 -0.68 13.50 9.32
C LEU A 10 -1.33 14.32 10.44
N SER A 11 -0.55 14.90 11.38
CA SER A 11 -1.09 15.74 12.46
C SER A 11 -1.81 17.00 11.97
N LYS A 12 -1.51 17.43 10.74
CA LYS A 12 -2.07 18.63 10.11
C LYS A 12 -3.37 18.36 9.36
N TYR A 13 -3.80 17.10 9.26
CA TYR A 13 -4.93 16.70 8.44
C TYR A 13 -6.20 16.71 9.28
N SER A 14 -7.28 17.21 8.69
CA SER A 14 -8.61 17.06 9.28
C SER A 14 -9.06 15.60 9.20
N GLU A 15 -9.98 15.20 10.07
CA GLU A 15 -10.58 13.85 10.04
C GLU A 15 -11.11 13.51 8.64
N LYS A 16 -11.83 14.44 7.98
CA LYS A 16 -12.29 14.25 6.59
C LYS A 16 -11.15 13.95 5.62
N ALA A 17 -10.01 14.62 5.74
CA ALA A 17 -8.86 14.38 4.88
C ALA A 17 -8.20 13.02 5.19
N LEU A 18 -8.17 12.60 6.45
CA LEU A 18 -7.70 11.27 6.86
C LEU A 18 -8.65 10.16 6.39
N THR A 19 -9.98 10.37 6.43
CA THR A 19 -10.97 9.44 5.87
C THR A 19 -10.81 9.31 4.35
N ILE A 20 -10.60 10.42 3.64
CA ILE A 20 -10.27 10.37 2.19
C ILE A 20 -9.01 9.53 1.96
N LEU A 21 -7.98 9.70 2.79
CA LEU A 21 -6.74 8.93 2.68
C LEU A 21 -7.00 7.42 2.90
N LEU A 22 -7.73 7.05 3.96
CA LEU A 22 -8.12 5.65 4.22
C LEU A 22 -8.84 5.01 3.02
N CYS A 23 -9.73 5.77 2.37
CA CYS A 23 -10.51 5.33 1.22
C CYS A 23 -9.68 5.19 -0.06
N ILE A 24 -8.90 6.23 -0.43
CA ILE A 24 -8.10 6.22 -1.67
C ILE A 24 -6.97 5.19 -1.58
N ASP A 25 -6.37 5.08 -0.40
CA ASP A 25 -5.18 4.26 -0.19
C ASP A 25 -5.52 2.81 0.19
N GLY A 26 -6.82 2.51 0.36
CA GLY A 26 -7.36 1.17 0.57
C GLY A 26 -7.12 0.57 1.96
N TRP A 27 -6.68 1.36 2.93
CA TRP A 27 -6.40 0.88 4.29
C TRP A 27 -7.64 0.32 4.98
N TYR A 28 -8.80 0.95 4.80
CA TYR A 28 -10.07 0.45 5.36
C TYR A 28 -10.39 -0.97 4.84
N ILE A 29 -10.07 -1.27 3.58
CA ILE A 29 -10.27 -2.61 3.01
C ILE A 29 -9.41 -3.61 3.77
N GLY A 30 -8.13 -3.35 3.98
CA GLY A 30 -7.30 -4.32 4.72
C GLY A 30 -7.74 -4.53 6.17
N TYR A 31 -8.36 -3.52 6.78
CA TYR A 31 -8.93 -3.60 8.13
C TYR A 31 -10.24 -4.42 8.18
N TYR A 32 -11.13 -4.28 7.19
CA TYR A 32 -12.47 -4.91 7.19
C TYR A 32 -12.59 -6.18 6.35
N ASN A 33 -11.75 -6.36 5.32
CA ASN A 33 -11.88 -7.40 4.32
C ASN A 33 -11.90 -8.81 4.94
N LYS A 34 -12.81 -9.65 4.43
CA LYS A 34 -13.08 -11.00 4.94
C LYS A 34 -13.39 -11.04 6.44
N GLY A 35 -14.17 -10.07 6.92
CA GLY A 35 -14.55 -9.97 8.33
C GLY A 35 -13.36 -9.64 9.25
N GLY A 36 -12.41 -8.84 8.75
CA GLY A 36 -11.23 -8.44 9.51
C GLY A 36 -10.12 -9.49 9.61
N ARG A 37 -10.12 -10.53 8.76
CA ARG A 37 -9.07 -11.58 8.77
C ARG A 37 -7.64 -11.04 8.70
N TYR A 38 -7.45 -9.86 8.10
CA TYR A 38 -6.14 -9.23 7.93
C TYR A 38 -5.98 -7.94 8.74
N LYS A 39 -6.88 -7.69 9.71
CA LYS A 39 -6.87 -6.49 10.54
C LYS A 39 -5.54 -6.30 11.26
N ASP A 40 -5.00 -7.33 11.89
CA ASP A 40 -3.74 -7.24 12.64
C ASP A 40 -2.55 -6.92 11.74
N VAL A 41 -2.53 -7.47 10.51
CA VAL A 41 -1.50 -7.15 9.51
C VAL A 41 -1.62 -5.69 9.08
N ASN A 42 -2.85 -5.20 8.92
CA ASN A 42 -3.10 -3.81 8.57
C ASN A 42 -2.63 -2.84 9.67
N ILE A 43 -2.98 -3.14 10.93
CA ILE A 43 -2.53 -2.38 12.11
C ILE A 43 -1.01 -2.40 12.23
N TYR A 44 -0.38 -3.57 12.11
CA TYR A 44 1.08 -3.71 12.14
C TYR A 44 1.77 -2.75 11.17
N TRP A 45 1.28 -2.65 9.92
CA TRP A 45 1.87 -1.73 8.95
C TRP A 45 1.59 -0.26 9.28
N MET A 46 0.44 0.08 9.89
CA MET A 46 0.19 1.44 10.35
C MET A 46 1.14 1.86 11.48
N GLU A 47 1.40 0.97 12.43
CA GLU A 47 2.34 1.18 13.53
C GLU A 47 3.78 1.34 13.00
N MET A 48 4.21 0.46 12.11
CA MET A 48 5.54 0.53 11.47
C MET A 48 5.78 1.82 10.69
N LEU A 49 4.72 2.53 10.33
CA LEU A 49 4.75 3.78 9.56
C LEU A 49 4.38 5.01 10.41
N ASP A 50 4.22 4.87 11.72
CA ASP A 50 3.80 5.91 12.68
C ASP A 50 2.47 6.60 12.30
N MET A 51 1.55 5.85 11.67
CA MET A 51 0.25 6.35 11.19
C MET A 51 -0.93 5.92 12.05
N ASP A 52 -0.75 4.88 12.85
CA ASP A 52 -1.75 4.26 13.72
C ASP A 52 -2.49 5.32 14.56
N LYS A 53 -1.77 6.21 15.23
CA LYS A 53 -2.34 7.25 16.11
C LYS A 53 -3.31 8.21 15.42
N TYR A 54 -3.27 8.32 14.10
CA TYR A 54 -4.15 9.20 13.33
C TYR A 54 -5.24 8.43 12.58
N LEU A 55 -4.92 7.24 12.07
CA LEU A 55 -5.80 6.49 11.18
C LEU A 55 -6.62 5.42 11.91
N LEU A 56 -6.05 4.76 12.91
CA LEU A 56 -6.71 3.69 13.65
C LEU A 56 -7.96 4.18 14.40
N PRO A 57 -7.99 5.36 15.05
CA PRO A 57 -9.20 5.84 15.71
C PRO A 57 -10.41 5.97 14.77
N ILE A 58 -10.19 6.41 13.52
CA ILE A 58 -11.25 6.55 12.52
C ILE A 58 -11.76 5.17 12.07
N LEU A 59 -10.84 4.20 11.94
CA LEU A 59 -11.21 2.82 11.63
C LEU A 59 -12.01 2.18 12.76
N GLU A 60 -11.67 2.46 14.02
CA GLU A 60 -12.37 1.91 15.19
C GLU A 60 -13.75 2.56 15.45
N SER A 61 -13.92 3.84 15.09
CA SER A 61 -15.16 4.59 15.33
C SER A 61 -16.26 4.35 14.29
N HIS A 62 -15.96 3.68 13.18
CA HIS A 62 -16.86 3.49 12.04
C HIS A 62 -16.90 2.03 11.60
N ASP A 63 -17.88 1.66 10.77
CA ASP A 63 -17.96 0.34 10.15
C ASP A 63 -17.54 0.37 8.67
N GLU A 64 -17.48 -0.79 8.00
CA GLU A 64 -17.15 -0.87 6.57
C GLU A 64 -18.15 -0.09 5.69
N GLN A 65 -19.42 -0.01 6.13
CA GLN A 65 -20.48 0.64 5.39
C GLN A 65 -20.26 2.17 5.32
N TYR A 66 -19.83 2.78 6.43
CA TYR A 66 -19.43 4.19 6.48
C TYR A 66 -18.42 4.55 5.37
N PHE A 67 -17.34 3.78 5.22
CA PHE A 67 -16.33 4.05 4.18
C PHE A 67 -16.89 3.83 2.77
N THR A 68 -17.72 2.81 2.60
CA THR A 68 -18.38 2.53 1.32
C THR A 68 -19.27 3.68 0.89
N ASP A 69 -20.02 4.28 1.82
CA ASP A 69 -20.91 5.41 1.53
C ASP A 69 -20.13 6.72 1.37
N PHE A 70 -19.08 6.94 2.17
CA PHE A 70 -18.17 8.07 2.02
C PHE A 70 -17.49 8.09 0.63
N ILE A 71 -17.10 6.93 0.11
CA ILE A 71 -16.55 6.79 -1.25
C ILE A 71 -17.59 7.18 -2.30
N LYS A 72 -18.86 6.80 -2.12
CA LYS A 72 -19.94 7.18 -3.06
C LYS A 72 -20.22 8.67 -3.00
N GLU A 73 -20.38 9.23 -1.80
CA GLU A 73 -20.72 10.63 -1.56
C GLU A 73 -19.66 11.58 -2.11
N HIS A 74 -18.38 11.28 -1.85
CA HIS A 74 -17.27 12.09 -2.35
C HIS A 74 -16.73 11.63 -3.71
N HIS A 75 -17.39 10.64 -4.31
CA HIS A 75 -17.05 10.04 -5.58
C HIS A 75 -15.57 9.58 -5.68
N LEU A 76 -15.01 9.03 -4.61
CA LEU A 76 -13.58 8.69 -4.48
C LEU A 76 -13.12 7.48 -5.30
N LYS A 77 -13.95 6.95 -6.22
CA LYS A 77 -13.55 5.92 -7.19
C LYS A 77 -12.63 6.52 -8.27
N THR A 78 -11.46 6.99 -7.87
CA THR A 78 -10.38 7.41 -8.76
C THR A 78 -9.10 6.73 -8.29
N THR A 79 -8.23 6.35 -9.23
CA THR A 79 -6.95 5.73 -8.92
C THR A 79 -5.82 6.67 -9.30
N ILE A 80 -4.79 6.71 -8.47
CA ILE A 80 -3.52 7.32 -8.84
C ILE A 80 -2.75 6.28 -9.67
N THR A 81 -2.31 6.67 -10.85
CA THR A 81 -1.59 5.81 -11.80
C THR A 81 -0.27 6.48 -12.19
N MET A 82 0.64 5.72 -12.80
CA MET A 82 1.88 6.27 -13.34
C MET A 82 1.72 6.54 -14.84
N LYS A 83 2.02 7.77 -15.27
CA LYS A 83 2.02 8.17 -16.68
C LYS A 83 3.27 8.99 -16.95
N ASN A 84 4.06 8.59 -17.93
CA ASN A 84 5.31 9.27 -18.30
C ASN A 84 6.20 9.54 -17.07
N ASN A 85 6.33 8.58 -16.17
CA ASN A 85 7.09 8.72 -14.92
C ASN A 85 6.57 9.77 -13.91
N HIS A 86 5.35 10.29 -14.09
CA HIS A 86 4.68 11.12 -13.10
C HIS A 86 3.46 10.41 -12.51
N LEU A 87 3.12 10.72 -11.26
CA LEU A 87 1.82 10.36 -10.74
C LEU A 87 0.74 11.12 -11.51
N TYR A 88 -0.33 10.42 -11.85
CA TYR A 88 -1.50 10.96 -12.53
C TYR A 88 -2.77 10.54 -11.78
N CYS A 89 -3.67 11.49 -11.59
CA CYS A 89 -5.04 11.24 -11.19
C CYS A 89 -5.97 11.97 -12.14
N GLU A 90 -7.09 11.33 -12.52
CA GLU A 90 -8.11 11.97 -13.35
C GLU A 90 -8.78 13.15 -12.63
N ARG A 91 -8.80 13.10 -11.30
CA ARG A 91 -9.33 14.19 -10.48
C ARG A 91 -8.24 15.22 -10.19
N ASN A 92 -8.68 16.47 -10.05
CA ASN A 92 -7.84 17.57 -9.59
C ASN A 92 -7.59 17.46 -8.07
N ILE A 93 -6.83 16.44 -7.68
CA ILE A 93 -6.30 16.27 -6.33
C ILE A 93 -4.82 16.70 -6.33
N ASN A 94 -4.38 17.31 -5.23
CA ASN A 94 -3.00 17.75 -5.11
C ASN A 94 -2.07 16.54 -4.88
N ILE A 95 -1.60 15.94 -5.97
CA ILE A 95 -0.58 14.89 -6.00
C ILE A 95 0.82 15.51 -6.17
N PRO A 96 1.87 14.89 -5.61
CA PRO A 96 3.24 15.35 -5.86
C PRO A 96 3.61 15.31 -7.33
N ASP A 97 4.36 16.32 -7.79
CA ASP A 97 4.77 16.48 -9.19
C ASP A 97 6.20 15.97 -9.46
N TYR A 98 6.63 14.94 -8.72
CA TYR A 98 7.95 14.34 -8.91
C TYR A 98 7.96 13.47 -10.16
N GLU A 99 9.06 13.56 -10.92
CA GLU A 99 9.40 12.60 -11.97
C GLU A 99 10.15 11.42 -11.34
N PHE A 100 9.68 10.20 -11.60
CA PHE A 100 10.29 8.97 -11.12
C PHE A 100 11.35 8.48 -12.10
N GLU A 101 12.59 8.36 -11.64
CA GLU A 101 13.65 7.70 -12.40
C GLU A 101 13.60 6.18 -12.19
N LEU A 102 13.64 5.41 -13.27
CA LEU A 102 13.81 3.95 -13.18
C LEU A 102 15.25 3.63 -12.80
N VAL A 103 15.51 3.43 -11.52
CA VAL A 103 16.85 3.11 -10.99
C VAL A 103 17.31 1.69 -11.39
N GLN A 104 16.39 0.74 -11.50
CA GLN A 104 16.70 -0.64 -11.85
C GLN A 104 15.48 -1.36 -12.43
N PRO A 105 15.58 -1.99 -13.61
CA PRO A 105 14.51 -2.85 -14.12
C PRO A 105 14.41 -4.13 -13.27
N VAL A 106 13.19 -4.66 -13.15
CA VAL A 106 12.91 -5.83 -12.29
C VAL A 106 12.02 -6.85 -12.98
N THR A 107 12.21 -8.13 -12.67
CA THR A 107 11.29 -9.22 -13.02
C THR A 107 10.55 -9.70 -11.79
N ARG A 108 9.29 -10.11 -11.95
CA ARG A 108 8.48 -10.74 -10.90
C ARG A 108 8.31 -12.21 -11.19
N GLU A 109 8.58 -13.02 -10.18
CA GLU A 109 8.51 -14.48 -10.26
C GLU A 109 7.82 -15.02 -9.01
N ASN A 110 7.08 -16.12 -9.16
CA ASN A 110 6.58 -16.91 -8.03
C ASN A 110 7.40 -18.19 -7.96
N MET A 111 7.86 -18.54 -6.76
CA MET A 111 8.66 -19.75 -6.53
C MET A 111 8.38 -20.35 -5.15
N SER A 112 8.82 -21.58 -4.94
CA SER A 112 8.73 -22.27 -3.65
C SER A 112 9.79 -21.78 -2.65
N ASP A 113 9.59 -22.08 -1.36
CA ASP A 113 10.55 -21.81 -0.29
C ASP A 113 11.92 -22.43 -0.57
N SER A 114 11.97 -23.64 -1.11
CA SER A 114 13.22 -24.33 -1.45
C SER A 114 13.98 -23.63 -2.59
N GLU A 115 13.28 -23.22 -3.65
CA GLU A 115 13.86 -22.46 -4.76
C GLU A 115 14.39 -21.10 -4.29
N LEU A 116 13.63 -20.40 -3.46
CA LEU A 116 14.04 -19.11 -2.90
C LEU A 116 15.29 -19.26 -2.03
N ARG A 117 15.35 -20.26 -1.16
CA ARG A 117 16.53 -20.52 -0.31
C ARG A 117 17.77 -20.84 -1.15
N LEU A 118 17.61 -21.58 -2.24
CA LEU A 118 18.71 -21.88 -3.14
C LEU A 118 19.21 -20.61 -3.85
N LEU A 119 18.29 -19.82 -4.40
CA LEU A 119 18.62 -18.55 -5.05
C LEU A 119 19.32 -17.59 -4.07
N TYR A 120 18.79 -17.43 -2.85
CA TYR A 120 19.40 -16.58 -1.83
C TYR A 120 20.80 -17.04 -1.43
N LYS A 121 21.05 -18.36 -1.40
CA LYS A 121 22.38 -18.90 -1.12
C LYS A 121 23.38 -18.64 -2.25
N MET A 122 22.92 -18.67 -3.50
CA MET A 122 23.78 -18.53 -4.67
C MET A 122 24.01 -17.06 -5.03
N ASN A 123 22.94 -16.28 -5.17
CA ASN A 123 22.94 -14.91 -5.67
C ASN A 123 22.00 -14.02 -4.81
N PRO A 124 22.33 -13.75 -3.53
CA PRO A 124 21.45 -12.97 -2.65
C PRO A 124 21.14 -11.56 -3.20
N ASP A 125 22.10 -10.96 -3.90
CA ASP A 125 21.99 -9.61 -4.47
C ASP A 125 21.03 -9.52 -5.65
N GLU A 126 20.58 -10.64 -6.23
CA GLU A 126 19.57 -10.63 -7.29
C GLU A 126 18.16 -10.40 -6.76
N ILE A 127 17.91 -10.67 -5.47
CA ILE A 127 16.59 -10.56 -4.86
C ILE A 127 16.45 -9.14 -4.28
N ILE A 128 15.50 -8.37 -4.81
CA ILE A 128 15.18 -7.02 -4.29
C ILE A 128 14.13 -7.12 -3.18
N THR A 129 13.08 -7.91 -3.40
CA THR A 129 12.03 -8.16 -2.41
C THR A 129 11.57 -9.61 -2.47
N ALA A 130 11.24 -10.20 -1.34
CA ALA A 130 10.56 -11.49 -1.26
C ALA A 130 9.39 -11.40 -0.26
N ALA A 131 8.21 -11.87 -0.66
CA ALA A 131 7.02 -11.89 0.16
C ALA A 131 6.46 -13.31 0.24
N ALA A 132 6.34 -13.83 1.46
CA ALA A 132 5.73 -15.13 1.72
C ALA A 132 4.25 -15.11 1.29
N CYS A 133 3.86 -16.16 0.58
CA CYS A 133 2.54 -16.39 0.03
C CYS A 133 1.96 -17.71 0.61
N TYR A 134 0.83 -18.17 0.09
CA TYR A 134 0.16 -19.38 0.60
C TYR A 134 0.99 -20.65 0.36
N LYS A 135 1.10 -21.52 1.37
CA LYS A 135 1.77 -22.83 1.32
C LYS A 135 3.21 -22.78 0.77
N ASP A 136 4.13 -22.26 1.56
CA ASP A 136 5.58 -22.30 1.26
C ASP A 136 5.94 -21.78 -0.14
N SER A 137 5.19 -20.78 -0.60
CA SER A 137 5.44 -20.08 -1.86
C SER A 137 5.79 -18.64 -1.57
N TYR A 138 6.52 -18.02 -2.49
CA TYR A 138 6.95 -16.64 -2.40
C TYR A 138 6.71 -15.95 -3.73
N SER A 139 6.29 -14.69 -3.66
CA SER A 139 6.37 -13.76 -4.78
C SER A 139 7.63 -12.92 -4.59
N ILE A 140 8.51 -12.93 -5.58
CA ILE A 140 9.78 -12.22 -5.51
C ILE A 140 9.92 -11.21 -6.63
N CYS A 141 10.63 -10.11 -6.36
CA CYS A 141 11.12 -9.18 -7.37
C CYS A 141 12.63 -9.35 -7.47
N ARG A 142 13.12 -9.60 -8.68
CA ARG A 142 14.55 -9.74 -8.98
C ARG A 142 15.05 -8.62 -9.86
N LYS A 143 16.34 -8.36 -9.84
CA LYS A 143 17.01 -7.49 -10.83
C LYS A 143 16.81 -8.10 -12.22
N ALA A 144 16.26 -7.34 -13.17
CA ALA A 144 16.26 -7.74 -14.57
C ALA A 144 17.67 -7.51 -15.14
N GLY A 145 18.21 -8.52 -15.85
CA GLY A 145 19.49 -8.43 -16.57
C GLY A 145 19.40 -7.61 -17.84
#